data_AF-C9ZA14-F1
#
_entry.id   AF-C9ZA14-F1
#
_cell.length_a   1.000
_cell.length_b   1.000
_cell.length_c   1.000
_cell.angle_alpha   90.00
_cell.angle_beta   90.00
_cell.angle_gamma   90.00
#
_symmetry.space_group_name_H-M   'P 1'
#
loop_
_entity.id
_entity.type
_entity.pdbx_description
1 polymer ?
#
loop_
_entity_poly.entity_id
_entity_poly.type
_entity_poly.pdbx_seq_one_letter_code
_entity_poly.pdbx_strand_id
1 'polypeptide(L)'
;MAARYYCADSENGDHVDDPSEDALFELIGELNDQDNTFVVIQPDQDDPAWFASVAVLDEGGYEIVRRDAARREHHVSSENRIDRIAGDLTKWMAARAIQNTA
;
A
#
# COMPACT_ATOMS: atom_id res chain seq x y z
N MET A 1 -7.07 22.43 -3.80
CA MET A 1 -7.10 21.43 -2.72
C MET A 1 -6.82 20.11 -3.39
N ALA A 2 -5.66 19.50 -3.18
CA ALA A 2 -5.40 18.17 -3.69
C ALA A 2 -6.39 17.23 -2.98
N ALA A 3 -7.18 16.47 -3.73
CA ALA A 3 -8.07 15.50 -3.12
C ALA A 3 -7.19 14.47 -2.40
N ARG A 4 -7.49 14.19 -1.13
CA ARG A 4 -6.89 13.06 -0.44
C ARG A 4 -7.41 11.81 -1.14
N TYR A 5 -6.56 11.18 -1.95
CA TYR A 5 -6.98 10.03 -2.75
C TYR A 5 -6.85 8.72 -1.98
N TYR A 6 -5.86 8.63 -1.09
CA TYR A 6 -5.55 7.45 -0.28
C TYR A 6 -4.61 7.81 0.88
N CYS A 7 -4.58 6.96 1.90
CA CYS A 7 -3.66 7.02 3.04
C CYS A 7 -2.88 5.72 3.17
N ALA A 8 -1.70 5.79 3.79
CA ALA A 8 -0.96 4.63 4.26
C ALA A 8 -0.94 4.61 5.79
N ASP A 9 -1.37 3.48 6.36
CA ASP A 9 -1.45 3.23 7.80
C ASP A 9 -0.54 2.05 8.15
N SER A 10 0.47 2.31 8.97
CA SER A 10 1.39 1.29 9.48
C SER A 10 0.89 0.71 10.80
N GLU A 11 1.26 -0.53 11.10
CA GLU A 11 0.84 -1.20 12.35
C GLU A 11 1.25 -0.41 13.61
N ASN A 12 2.40 0.26 13.56
CA ASN A 12 2.91 1.10 14.65
C ASN A 12 2.11 2.40 14.88
N GLY A 13 1.07 2.66 14.08
CA GLY A 13 0.22 3.83 14.16
C GLY A 13 0.70 5.03 13.34
N ASP A 14 1.73 4.86 12.52
CA ASP A 14 2.12 5.89 11.55
C ASP A 14 1.06 6.02 10.45
N HIS A 15 0.78 7.26 10.06
CA HIS A 15 -0.25 7.60 9.09
C HIS A 15 0.26 8.67 8.14
N VAL A 16 0.30 8.33 6.84
CA VAL A 16 0.72 9.24 5.78
C VAL A 16 -0.43 9.47 4.81
N ASP A 17 -0.85 10.73 4.71
CA ASP A 17 -1.79 11.21 3.69
C ASP A 17 -1.09 11.29 2.32
N ASP A 18 -1.71 10.74 1.27
CA ASP A 18 -1.22 10.78 -0.13
C ASP A 18 0.27 10.40 -0.26
N PRO A 19 0.68 9.19 0.17
CA PRO A 19 2.07 8.76 0.16
C PRO A 19 2.64 8.76 -1.27
N SER A 20 3.80 9.38 -1.43
CA SER A 20 4.61 9.29 -2.64
C SER A 20 5.32 7.94 -2.75
N GLU A 21 5.88 7.60 -3.92
CA GLU A 21 6.71 6.40 -4.08
C GLU A 21 7.87 6.36 -3.07
N ASP A 22 8.52 7.50 -2.83
CA ASP A 22 9.61 7.63 -1.85
C ASP A 22 9.11 7.42 -0.41
N ALA A 23 7.93 7.96 -0.07
CA ALA A 23 7.33 7.73 1.25
C ALA A 23 6.98 6.25 1.46
N LEU A 24 6.46 5.56 0.43
CA LEU A 24 6.24 4.12 0.49
C LEU A 24 7.55 3.35 0.64
N PHE A 25 8.62 3.78 -0.02
CA PHE A 25 9.93 3.15 0.13
C PHE A 25 10.44 3.26 1.58
N GLU A 26 10.30 4.43 2.19
CA GLU A 26 10.66 4.65 3.59
C GLU A 26 9.81 3.79 4.53
N LEU A 27 8.47 3.86 4.42
CA LEU A 27 7.55 3.10 5.27
C LEU A 27 7.79 1.59 5.21
N ILE A 28 7.96 1.04 4.00
CA ILE A 28 8.23 -0.39 3.82
C ILE A 28 9.61 -0.76 4.38
N GLY A 29 10.59 0.13 4.28
CA GLY A 29 11.93 -0.07 4.84
C GLY A 29 11.99 -0.02 6.36
N GLU A 30 11.02 0.61 7.02
CA GLU A 30 10.86 0.63 8.47
C GLU A 30 10.11 -0.60 9.02
N LEU A 31 9.57 -1.46 8.15
CA LEU A 31 8.87 -2.66 8.59
C LEU A 31 9.84 -3.68 9.19
N ASN A 32 9.39 -4.39 10.23
CA ASN A 32 10.16 -5.41 10.95
C ASN A 32 9.25 -6.54 11.46
N ASP A 33 9.83 -7.58 12.06
CA ASP A 33 9.13 -8.78 12.55
C ASP A 33 8.59 -8.65 14.00
N GLN A 34 8.54 -7.43 14.57
CA GLN A 34 8.21 -7.20 15.97
C GLN A 34 7.04 -6.24 16.18
N ASP A 35 7.20 -4.97 15.81
CA ASP A 35 6.31 -3.87 16.20
C ASP A 35 5.80 -3.02 15.02
N ASN A 36 6.31 -3.28 13.82
CA ASN A 36 5.88 -2.64 12.58
C ASN A 36 5.82 -3.68 11.45
N THR A 37 4.91 -4.65 11.55
CA THR A 37 4.95 -5.84 10.67
C THR A 37 4.29 -5.63 9.32
N PHE A 38 3.41 -4.63 9.20
CA PHE A 38 2.74 -4.32 7.94
C PHE A 38 2.36 -2.84 7.81
N VAL A 39 2.16 -2.43 6.56
CA VAL A 39 1.51 -1.18 6.17
C VAL A 39 0.34 -1.48 5.24
N VAL A 40 -0.78 -0.77 5.43
CA VAL A 40 -1.98 -0.85 4.60
C VAL A 40 -2.16 0.48 3.88
N ILE A 41 -2.38 0.43 2.57
CA ILE A 41 -2.67 1.59 1.74
C ILE A 41 -4.08 1.45 1.17
N GLN A 42 -4.93 2.45 1.41
CA GLN A 42 -6.33 2.42 0.99
C GLN A 42 -6.87 3.83 0.76
N PRO A 43 -7.97 3.99 0.00
CA PRO A 43 -8.72 5.24 -0.05
C PRO A 43 -9.14 5.72 1.34
N ASP A 44 -9.05 7.03 1.58
CA ASP A 44 -9.50 7.71 2.81
C ASP A 44 -11.04 7.79 2.85
N GLN A 45 -11.69 6.63 3.00
CA GLN A 45 -13.15 6.46 3.09
C GLN A 45 -13.50 5.25 3.97
N ASP A 46 -14.68 5.26 4.60
CA ASP A 46 -15.10 4.23 5.55
C ASP A 46 -15.20 2.80 4.96
N ASP A 47 -15.54 2.68 3.67
CA ASP A 47 -15.61 1.40 2.96
C ASP A 47 -14.75 1.46 1.69
N PRO A 48 -13.42 1.26 1.81
CA PRO A 48 -12.50 1.43 0.70
C PRO A 48 -12.76 0.37 -0.38
N ALA A 49 -13.02 0.84 -1.61
CA ALA A 49 -13.29 -0.05 -2.74
C ALA A 49 -12.11 -0.97 -3.08
N TRP A 50 -10.89 -0.60 -2.67
CA TRP A 50 -9.66 -1.35 -2.83
C TRP A 50 -8.72 -1.08 -1.67
N PHE A 51 -7.80 -2.02 -1.40
CA PHE A 51 -6.65 -1.79 -0.54
C PHE A 51 -5.43 -2.53 -1.10
N ALA A 52 -4.25 -2.05 -0.72
CA ALA A 52 -3.03 -2.82 -0.83
C ALA A 52 -2.40 -2.94 0.56
N SER A 53 -1.74 -4.05 0.85
CA SER A 53 -0.94 -4.20 2.07
C SER A 53 0.42 -4.76 1.74
N VAL A 54 1.41 -4.35 2.52
CA VAL A 54 2.76 -4.92 2.50
C VAL A 54 3.07 -5.41 3.90
N ALA A 55 3.44 -6.68 4.03
CA ALA A 55 3.76 -7.30 5.30
C ALA A 55 5.13 -7.99 5.24
N VAL A 56 5.86 -8.01 6.34
CA VAL A 56 7.13 -8.74 6.47
C VAL A 56 6.85 -10.24 6.48
N LEU A 57 7.67 -11.01 5.75
CA LEU A 57 7.64 -12.47 5.79
C LEU A 57 8.70 -13.00 6.76
N ASP A 58 8.33 -14.02 7.55
CA ASP A 58 9.24 -14.70 8.50
C ASP A 58 10.50 -15.28 7.82
N GLU A 59 10.39 -15.65 6.55
CA GLU A 59 11.48 -16.22 5.72
C GLU A 59 12.37 -15.13 5.09
N GLY A 60 12.05 -13.85 5.33
CA GLY A 60 12.66 -12.67 4.73
C GLY A 60 11.89 -12.17 3.50
N GLY A 61 11.98 -10.85 3.28
CA GLY A 61 11.26 -10.16 2.21
C GLY A 61 9.86 -9.73 2.63
N TYR A 62 9.02 -9.46 1.62
CA TYR A 62 7.69 -8.88 1.84
C TYR A 62 6.63 -9.62 1.06
N GLU A 63 5.47 -9.81 1.68
CA GLU A 63 4.22 -10.15 1.01
C GLU A 63 3.48 -8.88 0.64
N ILE A 64 2.97 -8.84 -0.59
CA ILE A 64 2.20 -7.74 -1.14
C ILE A 64 0.84 -8.29 -1.52
N VAL A 65 -0.20 -7.81 -0.85
CA VAL A 65 -1.60 -8.11 -1.16
C VAL A 65 -2.22 -6.90 -1.82
N ARG A 66 -2.96 -7.12 -2.91
CA ARG A 66 -3.70 -6.09 -3.64
C ARG A 66 -5.11 -6.58 -3.86
N ARG A 67 -6.10 -5.88 -3.34
CA ARG A 67 -7.51 -6.24 -3.46
C ARG A 67 -8.31 -5.07 -3.97
N ASP A 68 -9.16 -5.32 -4.95
CA ASP A 68 -10.10 -4.36 -5.51
C ASP A 68 -11.47 -5.02 -5.63
N ALA A 69 -12.40 -4.62 -4.77
CA ALA A 69 -13.74 -5.18 -4.73
C ALA A 69 -14.57 -4.78 -5.95
N ALA A 70 -14.38 -3.55 -6.47
CA ALA A 70 -15.07 -3.06 -7.66
C ALA A 70 -14.69 -3.87 -8.91
N ARG A 71 -13.42 -4.31 -9.00
CA ARG A 71 -12.90 -5.14 -10.10
C ARG A 71 -12.95 -6.65 -9.83
N ARG A 72 -13.32 -7.08 -8.62
CA ARG A 72 -13.18 -8.47 -8.13
C ARG A 72 -11.74 -9.00 -8.29
N GLU A 73 -10.77 -8.11 -8.10
CA GLU A 73 -9.34 -8.43 -8.17
C GLU A 73 -8.85 -8.80 -6.76
N HIS A 74 -8.09 -9.89 -6.68
CA HIS A 74 -7.30 -10.26 -5.51
C HIS A 74 -6.00 -10.83 -6.04
N HIS A 75 -4.89 -10.17 -5.73
CA HIS A 75 -3.55 -10.61 -6.09
C HIS A 75 -2.65 -10.63 -4.86
N VAL A 76 -1.89 -11.71 -4.71
CA VAL A 76 -0.87 -11.87 -3.67
C VAL A 76 0.44 -12.21 -4.36
N SER A 77 1.51 -11.50 -3.99
CA SER A 77 2.85 -11.68 -4.55
C SER A 77 3.91 -11.43 -3.49
N SER A 78 5.08 -12.05 -3.62
CA SER A 78 6.24 -11.81 -2.75
C SER A 78 7.36 -11.09 -3.51
N GLU A 79 8.02 -10.12 -2.87
CA GLU A 79 9.19 -9.42 -3.43
C GLU A 79 10.14 -9.01 -2.30
N ASN A 80 11.43 -8.96 -2.59
CA ASN A 80 12.50 -8.64 -1.63
C ASN A 80 13.06 -7.24 -1.85
N ARG A 81 12.68 -6.59 -2.95
CA ARG A 81 13.15 -5.28 -3.37
C ARG A 81 12.11 -4.20 -3.11
N ILE A 82 12.37 -3.39 -2.08
CA ILE A 82 11.49 -2.29 -1.67
C ILE A 82 11.26 -1.30 -2.82
N ASP A 83 12.30 -1.02 -3.63
CA ASP A 83 12.19 -0.13 -4.80
C ASP A 83 11.15 -0.62 -5.83
N ARG A 84 11.05 -1.94 -6.01
CA ARG A 84 10.06 -2.54 -6.90
C ARG A 84 8.67 -2.52 -6.29
N ILE A 85 8.57 -2.81 -5.00
CA ILE A 85 7.29 -2.82 -4.29
C ILE A 85 6.67 -1.42 -4.33
N ALA A 86 7.42 -0.39 -3.93
CA ALA A 86 6.97 1.00 -3.91
C ALA A 86 6.54 1.47 -5.32
N GLY A 87 7.36 1.19 -6.34
CA GLY A 87 7.06 1.58 -7.72
C GLY A 87 5.85 0.85 -8.32
N ASP A 88 5.67 -0.44 -8.02
CA ASP A 88 4.53 -1.21 -8.50
C ASP A 88 3.23 -0.79 -7.81
N LEU A 89 3.28 -0.52 -6.50
CA LEU A 89 2.13 0.00 -5.75
C LEU A 89 1.71 1.37 -6.27
N THR A 90 2.66 2.28 -6.47
CA THR A 90 2.41 3.61 -7.02
C THR A 90 1.69 3.54 -8.38
N LYS A 91 2.16 2.69 -9.29
CA LYS A 91 1.50 2.45 -10.59
C LYS A 91 0.10 1.85 -10.44
N TRP A 92 -0.05 0.87 -9.55
CA TRP A 92 -1.32 0.18 -9.31
C TRP A 92 -2.38 1.11 -8.71
N MET A 93 -1.99 2.02 -7.82
CA MET A 93 -2.86 3.05 -7.26
C MET A 93 -3.20 4.14 -8.29
N ALA A 94 -2.22 4.61 -9.06
CA ALA A 94 -2.45 5.61 -10.11
C ALA A 94 -3.49 5.13 -11.14
N ALA A 95 -3.44 3.85 -11.51
CA ALA A 95 -4.44 3.25 -12.41
C ALA A 95 -5.87 3.30 -11.86
N ARG A 96 -6.04 3.39 -10.53
CA ARG A 96 -7.34 3.46 -9.83
C ARG A 96 -7.77 4.90 -9.56
N ALA A 97 -6.84 5.77 -9.18
CA ALA A 97 -7.10 7.20 -8.97
C ALA A 97 -7.66 7.87 -10.24
N ILE A 98 -7.14 7.52 -11.42
CA ILE A 98 -7.59 8.06 -12.72
C ILE A 98 -9.06 7.73 -13.02
N GLN A 99 -9.62 6.67 -12.43
CA GLN A 99 -10.99 6.22 -12.70
C GLN A 99 -12.03 6.79 -11.73
N ASN A 100 -11.62 7.33 -10.57
CA ASN A 100 -12.54 8.02 -9.65
C ASN A 100 -12.92 9.43 -10.14
N THR A 101 -12.35 9.89 -11.25
CA THR A 101 -12.55 11.23 -11.83
C THR A 101 -13.39 11.22 -13.12
N ALA A 102 -13.96 10.07 -13.52
CA ALA A 102 -14.77 9.89 -14.73
C ALA A 102 -16.25 9.65 -14.40
#